data_AF-A0A2H9RL56-F1
#
_entry.id   AF-A0A2H9RL56-F1
#
_cell.length_a   1.000
_cell.length_b   1.000
_cell.length_c   1.000
_cell.angle_alpha   90.00
_cell.angle_beta   90.00
_cell.angle_gamma   90.00
#
_symmetry.space_group_name_H-M   'P 1'
#
loop_
_entity.id
_entity.type
_entity.pdbx_description
1 polymer ?
#
loop_
_entity_poly.entity_id
_entity_poly.type
_entity_poly.pdbx_seq_one_letter_code
_entity_poly.pdbx_strand_id
1 'polypeptide(L)'
;MTPENTDSVEKAKRGLAQLFRHAFDGRASASLVYEVGEKIGSRLNNLSEEQMPKELSDALEFVHGLHDQSARTYYSEHREDFNYHMRRLLE
;
A
#
# COMPACT_ATOMS: atom_id res chain seq x y z
N MET A 1 -11.93 12.72 -13.74
CA MET A 1 -11.44 11.33 -13.65
C MET A 1 -12.36 10.44 -14.47
N THR A 2 -11.84 9.52 -15.27
CA THR A 2 -12.68 8.57 -16.05
C THR A 2 -13.18 7.44 -15.13
N PRO A 3 -14.33 6.80 -15.44
CA PRO A 3 -14.83 5.67 -14.65
C PRO A 3 -13.82 4.51 -14.51
N GLU A 4 -13.02 4.26 -15.55
CA GLU A 4 -11.98 3.22 -15.56
C GLU A 4 -10.83 3.55 -14.58
N ASN A 5 -10.43 4.81 -14.51
CA ASN A 5 -9.40 5.26 -13.57
C ASN A 5 -9.92 5.19 -12.12
N THR A 6 -11.18 5.57 -11.90
CA THR A 6 -11.82 5.45 -10.58
C THR A 6 -11.89 4.00 -10.10
N ASP A 7 -12.31 3.06 -10.96
CA ASP A 7 -12.35 1.63 -10.62
C ASP A 7 -10.95 1.06 -10.34
N SER A 8 -9.94 1.47 -11.11
CA SER A 8 -8.54 1.06 -10.90
C SER A 8 -7.98 1.55 -9.57
N VAL A 9 -8.27 2.81 -9.20
CA VAL A 9 -7.89 3.40 -7.91
C VAL A 9 -8.58 2.68 -6.75
N GLU A 10 -9.88 2.42 -6.85
CA GLU A 10 -10.62 1.69 -5.82
C GLU A 10 -10.11 0.26 -5.62
N LYS A 11 -9.80 -0.44 -6.72
CA LYS A 11 -9.18 -1.78 -6.67
C LYS A 11 -7.81 -1.73 -6.00
N ALA A 12 -7.01 -0.72 -6.28
CA ALA A 12 -5.70 -0.54 -5.66
C ALA A 12 -5.82 -0.23 -4.16
N LYS A 13 -6.70 0.69 -3.76
CA LYS A 13 -6.98 0.99 -2.34
C LYS A 13 -7.34 -0.27 -1.57
N ARG A 14 -8.30 -1.05 -2.09
CA ARG A 14 -8.73 -2.32 -1.46
C ARG A 14 -7.61 -3.36 -1.41
N GLY A 15 -6.85 -3.50 -2.49
CA GLY A 15 -5.72 -4.44 -2.57
C GLY A 15 -4.63 -4.13 -1.55
N LEU A 16 -4.22 -2.87 -1.45
CA LEU A 16 -3.23 -2.42 -0.46
C LEU A 16 -3.76 -2.53 0.96
N ALA A 17 -5.01 -2.14 1.22
CA ALA A 17 -5.62 -2.28 2.55
C ALA A 17 -5.63 -3.74 3.02
N GLN A 18 -5.96 -4.69 2.14
CA GLN A 18 -5.91 -6.12 2.47
C GLN A 18 -4.48 -6.60 2.71
N LEU A 19 -3.52 -6.16 1.90
CA LEU A 19 -2.11 -6.50 2.04
C LEU A 19 -1.55 -6.01 3.38
N PHE A 20 -1.83 -4.76 3.73
CA PHE A 20 -1.44 -4.18 5.02
C PHE A 20 -2.13 -4.86 6.20
N ARG A 21 -3.40 -5.26 6.07
CA ARG A 21 -4.07 -6.07 7.09
C ARG A 21 -3.33 -7.39 7.34
N HIS A 22 -2.93 -8.08 6.27
CA HIS A 22 -2.15 -9.32 6.41
C HIS A 22 -0.81 -9.08 7.09
N ALA A 23 -0.15 -7.95 6.83
CA ALA A 23 1.08 -7.57 7.52
C ALA A 23 0.83 -7.16 8.99
N PHE A 24 -0.27 -6.49 9.30
CA PHE A 24 -0.63 -6.18 10.67
C PHE A 24 -0.94 -7.44 11.50
N ASP A 25 -1.56 -8.44 10.86
CA ASP A 25 -2.00 -9.69 11.49
C ASP A 25 -0.89 -10.75 11.65
N GLY A 26 0.38 -10.47 11.27
CA GLY A 26 1.43 -11.50 11.34
C GLY A 26 1.51 -12.43 10.13
N ARG A 27 0.70 -12.21 9.09
CA ARG A 27 0.47 -13.17 7.98
C ARG A 27 1.22 -12.85 6.70
N ALA A 28 1.72 -11.62 6.56
CA ALA A 28 2.58 -11.19 5.44
C ALA A 28 3.84 -10.53 6.01
N SER A 29 4.99 -10.76 5.37
CA SER A 29 6.25 -10.08 5.69
C SER A 29 6.32 -8.72 5.00
N ALA A 30 7.15 -7.80 5.52
CA ALA A 30 7.39 -6.50 4.88
C ALA A 30 7.91 -6.66 3.44
N SER A 31 8.77 -7.66 3.18
CA SER A 31 9.26 -7.97 1.82
C SER A 31 8.13 -8.40 0.87
N LEU A 32 7.14 -9.16 1.36
CA LEU A 32 5.96 -9.50 0.55
C LEU A 32 5.09 -8.27 0.28
N VAL A 33 4.95 -7.39 1.28
CA VAL A 33 4.23 -6.13 1.11
C VAL A 33 4.89 -5.26 0.06
N TYR A 34 6.22 -5.11 0.09
CA TYR A 34 6.99 -4.41 -0.94
C TYR A 34 6.71 -5.00 -2.32
N GLU A 35 6.94 -6.30 -2.51
CA GLU A 35 6.84 -6.94 -3.83
C GLU A 35 5.42 -6.82 -4.43
N VAL A 36 4.39 -7.03 -3.61
CA VAL A 36 3.00 -6.97 -4.06
C VAL A 36 2.53 -5.51 -4.19
N GLY A 37 2.95 -4.63 -3.29
CA GLY A 37 2.60 -3.21 -3.30
C GLY A 37 3.16 -2.49 -4.53
N GLU A 38 4.42 -2.75 -4.91
CA GLU A 38 5.03 -2.22 -6.13
C GLU A 38 4.28 -2.70 -7.40
N LYS A 39 3.82 -3.95 -7.41
CA LYS A 39 2.98 -4.48 -8.51
C LYS A 39 1.61 -3.79 -8.59
N ILE A 40 1.06 -3.35 -7.45
CA ILE A 40 -0.17 -2.57 -7.43
C ILE A 40 0.10 -1.14 -7.92
N GLY A 41 1.15 -0.48 -7.39
CA GLY A 41 1.55 0.88 -7.77
C GLY A 41 1.88 1.02 -9.25
N SER A 42 2.62 0.08 -9.82
CA SER A 42 2.99 0.09 -11.24
C SER A 42 1.80 0.07 -12.22
N ARG A 43 0.66 -0.49 -11.80
CA ARG A 43 -0.59 -0.46 -12.60
C ARG A 43 -1.23 0.92 -12.64
N LEU A 44 -0.83 1.81 -11.73
CA LEU A 44 -1.32 3.17 -11.58
C LEU A 44 -0.38 4.21 -12.20
N ASN A 45 0.77 3.81 -12.75
CA ASN A 45 1.78 4.73 -13.31
C ASN A 45 1.25 5.63 -14.45
N ASN A 46 0.12 5.30 -15.05
CA ASN A 46 -0.52 6.11 -16.09
C ASN A 46 -1.44 7.21 -15.52
N LEU A 47 -1.65 7.25 -14.20
CA LEU A 47 -2.40 8.30 -13.53
C LEU A 47 -1.49 9.48 -13.23
N SER A 48 -2.00 10.70 -13.43
CA SER A 48 -1.31 11.89 -12.94
C SER A 48 -1.40 11.99 -11.42
N GLU A 49 -0.50 12.73 -10.78
CA GLU A 49 -0.53 13.00 -9.34
C GLU A 49 -1.89 13.58 -8.89
N GLU A 50 -2.49 14.46 -9.71
CA GLU A 50 -3.81 15.05 -9.44
C GLU A 50 -4.97 14.02 -9.44
N GLN A 51 -4.77 12.87 -10.08
CA GLN A 51 -5.75 11.78 -10.13
C GLN A 51 -5.53 10.75 -9.03
N MET A 52 -4.40 10.80 -8.32
CA MET A 52 -4.07 9.86 -7.27
C MET A 52 -4.58 10.41 -5.92
N PRO A 53 -5.49 9.71 -5.24
CA PRO A 53 -5.88 10.11 -3.90
C PRO A 53 -4.68 10.13 -2.97
N LYS A 54 -4.62 11.13 -2.09
CA LYS A 54 -3.48 11.33 -1.20
C LYS A 54 -3.20 10.08 -0.35
N GLU A 55 -4.24 9.45 0.19
CA GLU A 55 -4.11 8.23 1.00
C GLU A 55 -3.49 7.06 0.23
N LEU A 56 -3.73 6.97 -1.08
CA LEU A 56 -3.16 5.95 -1.94
C LEU A 56 -1.70 6.27 -2.27
N SER A 57 -1.40 7.55 -2.53
CA SER A 57 -0.02 8.02 -2.72
C SER A 57 0.83 7.80 -1.47
N ASP A 58 0.35 8.22 -0.29
CA ASP A 58 1.02 8.01 1.00
C ASP A 58 1.26 6.50 1.28
N ALA A 59 0.30 5.64 0.93
CA ALA A 59 0.43 4.19 1.08
C ALA A 59 1.49 3.59 0.15
N LEU A 60 1.59 4.07 -1.09
CA LEU A 60 2.59 3.61 -2.05
C LEU A 60 3.99 4.10 -1.69
N GLU A 61 4.12 5.31 -1.14
CA GLU A 61 5.37 5.81 -0.60
C GLU A 61 5.86 4.96 0.58
N PHE A 62 4.94 4.59 1.50
CA PHE A 62 5.25 3.66 2.57
C PHE A 62 5.73 2.30 2.05
N VAL A 63 5.04 1.72 1.05
CA VAL A 63 5.46 0.49 0.37
C VAL A 63 6.89 0.62 -0.15
N HIS A 64 7.20 1.72 -0.83
CA HIS A 64 8.52 1.96 -1.40
C HIS A 64 9.63 2.00 -0.33
N GLY A 65 9.32 2.59 0.82
CA GLY A 65 10.21 2.64 1.98
C GLY A 65 10.58 1.27 2.57
N LEU A 66 9.81 0.21 2.26
CA LEU A 66 10.07 -1.16 2.75
C LEU A 66 11.22 -1.88 2.03
N HIS A 67 11.72 -1.34 0.90
CA HIS A 67 12.72 -1.98 0.04
C HIS A 67 14.03 -2.34 0.77
N ASP A 68 14.44 -1.53 1.75
CA ASP A 68 15.81 -1.57 2.32
C ASP A 68 15.90 -2.30 3.67
N GLN A 69 14.83 -2.93 4.14
CA GLN A 69 14.72 -3.34 5.55
C GLN A 69 14.69 -4.86 5.77
N SER A 70 15.65 -5.33 6.57
CA SER A 70 15.72 -6.71 7.03
C SER A 70 14.45 -7.08 7.82
N ALA A 71 13.73 -8.11 7.38
CA ALA A 71 12.37 -8.44 7.77
C ALA A 71 12.14 -8.79 9.28
N ARG A 72 13.18 -8.84 10.11
CA ARG A 72 13.07 -9.29 11.52
C ARG A 72 12.96 -8.15 12.54
N THR A 73 13.65 -7.03 12.35
CA THR A 73 13.60 -5.89 13.29
C THR A 73 12.42 -4.97 13.00
N TYR A 74 11.95 -4.96 11.74
CA TYR A 74 10.91 -4.08 11.24
C TYR A 74 9.49 -4.42 11.74
N TYR A 75 9.18 -5.70 11.98
CA TYR A 75 7.82 -6.13 12.30
C TYR A 75 7.30 -5.59 13.63
N SER A 76 8.18 -5.39 14.62
CA SER A 76 7.79 -4.83 15.90
C SER A 76 7.67 -3.31 15.88
N GLU A 77 8.46 -2.62 15.04
CA GLU A 77 8.51 -1.16 15.02
C GLU A 77 7.46 -0.55 14.08
N HIS A 78 7.07 -1.26 13.01
CA HIS A 78 6.21 -0.72 11.95
C HIS A 78 4.85 -1.41 11.83
N ARG A 79 4.50 -2.29 12.78
CA ARG A 79 3.18 -2.93 12.82
C ARG A 79 2.06 -1.89 12.81
N GLU A 80 2.19 -0.84 13.62
CA GLU A 80 1.19 0.23 13.69
C GLU A 80 1.13 1.05 12.40
N ASP A 81 2.23 1.16 11.65
CA ASP A 81 2.25 1.85 10.35
C ASP A 81 1.40 1.10 9.31
N PHE A 82 1.49 -0.23 9.26
CA PHE A 82 0.58 -1.03 8.41
C PHE A 82 -0.89 -0.79 8.76
N ASN A 83 -1.22 -0.73 10.05
CA ASN A 83 -2.59 -0.46 10.51
C ASN A 83 -3.03 0.97 10.18
N TYR A 84 -2.13 1.95 10.33
CA TYR A 84 -2.38 3.35 9.97
C TYR A 84 -2.73 3.48 8.47
N HIS A 85 -1.87 2.99 7.58
CA HIS A 85 -2.11 3.08 6.14
C HIS A 85 -3.34 2.28 5.71
N MET A 86 -3.58 1.10 6.31
CA MET A 86 -4.80 0.33 6.07
C MET A 86 -6.07 1.14 6.37
N ARG A 87 -6.14 1.82 7.52
CA ARG A 87 -7.32 2.59 7.92
C ARG A 87 -7.56 3.77 6.97
N ARG A 88 -6.50 4.50 6.62
CA ARG A 88 -6.55 5.64 5.70
C ARG A 88 -7.08 5.25 4.32
N LEU A 89 -6.77 4.06 3.83
CA LEU A 89 -7.27 3.54 2.56
C LEU A 89 -8.75 3.13 2.59
N LEU A 90 -9.35 2.97 3.76
CA LEU A 90 -10.75 2.54 3.95
C LEU A 90 -11.68 3.68 4.37
N GLU A 91 -11.12 4.86 4.65
CA GLU A 91 -11.83 6.14 4.81
C GLU A 91 -12.24 6.71 3.43
#